data_AF-A0A949CLJ0-F1
#
_entry.id   AF-A0A949CLJ0-F1
#
_cell.length_a   1.000
_cell.length_b   1.000
_cell.length_c   1.000
_cell.angle_alpha   90.00
_cell.angle_beta   90.00
_cell.angle_gamma   90.00
#
_symmetry.space_group_name_H-M   'P 1'
#
loop_
_entity.id
_entity.type
_entity.pdbx_description
1 polymer ?
#
loop_
_entity_poly.entity_id
_entity_poly.type
_entity_poly.pdbx_seq_one_letter_code
_entity_poly.pdbx_strand_id
1 'polypeptide(L)' 'MSALTHSSVASTRTQSNERMEFLGDSILGMVVCDKLFRNYPEYLEGELTKIKSVVVSRRVCAKVSRHLRLDECLI' A
#
# COMPACT_ATOMS: atom_id res chain seq x y z
N MET A 1 9.02 -11.27 -10.68
CA MET A 1 7.78 -12.02 -10.36
C MET A 1 7.46 -12.04 -8.86
N SER A 2 8.42 -11.85 -7.96
CA SER A 2 8.21 -11.91 -6.50
C SER A 2 7.10 -10.99 -5.96
N ALA A 3 6.84 -9.83 -6.58
CA ALA A 3 5.78 -8.91 -6.17
C ALA A 3 4.35 -9.50 -6.30
N LEU A 4 4.19 -10.52 -7.15
CA LEU A 4 2.92 -11.21 -7.38
C LEU A 4 2.86 -12.59 -6.71
N THR A 5 3.95 -13.03 -6.08
CA THR A 5 4.03 -14.34 -5.45
C THR A 5 3.61 -14.24 -3.99
N HIS A 6 2.47 -14.83 -3.64
CA HIS A 6 2.00 -14.82 -2.26
C HIS A 6 2.90 -15.70 -1.37
N SER A 7 3.03 -15.33 -0.09
CA SER A 7 3.87 -16.07 0.87
C SER A 7 3.42 -17.51 1.10
N SER A 8 2.17 -17.86 0.78
CA SER A 8 1.66 -19.23 0.82
C SER A 8 2.16 -20.13 -0.31
N VAL A 9 2.65 -19.56 -1.41
CA VAL A 9 3.07 -20.28 -2.62
C VAL A 9 4.58 -20.19 -2.82
N ALA A 10 5.24 -19.21 -2.20
CA ALA A 10 6.69 -19.04 -2.27
C ALA A 10 7.44 -20.19 -1.57
N SER A 11 8.46 -20.73 -2.25
CA SER A 11 9.31 -21.79 -1.68
C SER A 11 10.18 -21.31 -0.51
N THR A 12 10.47 -20.01 -0.47
CA THR A 12 11.19 -19.33 0.61
C THR A 12 10.62 -17.93 0.82
N ARG A 13 10.69 -17.39 2.04
CA ARG A 13 10.18 -16.04 2.35
C ARG A 13 10.83 -14.92 1.54
N THR A 14 12.06 -15.10 1.09
CA THR A 14 12.76 -14.12 0.25
C THR A 14 12.25 -14.08 -1.19
N GLN A 15 11.48 -15.10 -1.61
CA GLN A 15 10.85 -15.18 -2.91
C GLN A 15 9.38 -14.75 -2.92
N SER A 16 8.79 -14.47 -1.75
CA SER A 16 7.44 -13.90 -1.66
C SER A 16 7.43 -12.39 -1.89
N ASN A 17 6.23 -11.82 -1.94
CA ASN A 17 6.01 -10.39 -2.04
C ASN A 17 6.33 -9.60 -0.76
N GLU A 18 6.62 -10.24 0.38
CA GLU A 18 6.76 -9.57 1.69
C GLU A 18 7.79 -8.42 1.67
N ARG A 19 8.93 -8.60 0.98
CA ARG A 19 9.94 -7.54 0.86
C ARG A 19 9.48 -6.37 -0.01
N MET A 20 8.72 -6.68 -1.06
CA MET A 20 8.14 -5.67 -1.94
C MET A 20 6.98 -4.94 -1.25
N GLU A 21 6.21 -5.64 -0.42
CA GLU A 21 5.16 -5.06 0.43
C GLU A 21 5.76 -4.06 1.42
N PHE A 22 6.82 -4.44 2.15
CA PHE A 22 7.52 -3.53 3.08
C PHE A 22 8.01 -2.24 2.40
N LEU A 23 8.63 -2.36 1.23
CA LEU A 23 9.08 -1.21 0.45
C LEU A 23 7.89 -0.39 -0.09
N GLY A 24 6.88 -1.07 -0.61
CA GLY A 24 5.68 -0.48 -1.21
C GLY A 24 4.88 0.34 -0.20
N ASP A 25 4.69 -0.19 1.01
CA ASP A 25 3.98 0.51 2.10
C ASP A 25 4.69 1.81 2.49
N SER A 26 6.02 1.79 2.55
CA SER A 26 6.82 2.97 2.86
C SER A 26 6.69 4.05 1.77
N ILE A 27 6.80 3.66 0.50
CA ILE A 27 6.67 4.57 -0.64
C ILE A 27 5.24 5.13 -0.75
N LEU A 28 4.23 4.27 -0.66
CA LEU A 28 2.82 4.67 -0.72
C LEU A 28 2.48 5.63 0.43
N GLY A 29 2.93 5.32 1.64
CA GLY A 29 2.76 6.16 2.81
C GLY A 29 3.38 7.55 2.63
N MET A 30 4.59 7.62 2.06
CA MET A 30 5.27 8.88 1.75
C MET A 30 4.50 9.70 0.71
N VAL A 31 4.11 9.10 -0.42
CA VAL A 31 3.39 9.80 -1.51
C VAL A 31 2.05 10.35 -1.02
N VAL A 32 1.30 9.56 -0.24
CA VAL A 32 0.05 10.01 0.36
C VAL A 32 0.29 11.14 1.36
N CYS A 33 1.34 11.04 2.19
CA CYS A 33 1.69 12.10 3.14
C CYS A 33 1.98 13.43 2.44
N ASP A 34 2.81 13.43 1.38
CA ASP A 34 3.11 14.64 0.59
C ASP A 34 1.84 15.23 -0.05
N LYS A 35 0.95 14.38 -0.59
CA LYS A 35 -0.31 14.83 -1.16
C LYS A 35 -1.23 15.45 -0.12
N LEU A 36 -1.36 14.85 1.05
CA LEU A 36 -2.20 15.39 2.13
C LEU A 36 -1.64 16.71 2.65
N PHE A 37 -0.34 16.79 2.87
CA PHE A 37 0.35 18.00 3.33
C PHE A 37 0.15 19.19 2.37
N ARG A 38 0.23 18.96 1.05
CA ARG A 38 0.06 20.02 0.04
C ARG A 38 -1.39 20.40 -0.20
N ASN A 39 -2.31 19.45 -0.16
CA ASN A 39 -3.70 19.69 -0.52
C ASN A 39 -4.56 20.20 0.65
N TYR A 40 -4.13 19.99 1.89
CA TYR A 40 -4.86 20.37 3.10
C TYR A 40 -3.94 21.17 4.06
N PRO A 41 -3.42 22.34 3.65
CA PRO A 41 -2.47 23.12 4.45
C PRO A 41 -3.04 23.61 5.79
N GLU A 42 -4.36 23.69 5.92
CA GLU A 42 -5.06 24.10 7.14
C GLU A 42 -5.31 22.98 8.16
N TYR A 43 -4.99 21.72 7.82
CA TYR A 43 -5.27 20.57 8.67
C TYR A 43 -4.10 20.33 9.64
N LEU A 44 -4.44 19.97 10.88
CA LEU A 44 -3.44 19.59 11.89
C LEU A 44 -2.86 18.20 11.62
N GLU A 45 -1.69 17.91 12.20
CA GLU A 45 -1.01 16.61 12.06
C GLU A 45 -1.94 15.43 12.35
N GLY A 46 -2.72 15.49 13.43
CA GLY A 46 -3.63 14.41 13.80
C GLY A 46 -4.74 14.17 12.78
N GLU A 47 -5.23 15.23 12.12
CA GLU A 47 -6.24 15.12 11.07
C GLU A 47 -5.64 14.48 9.80
N LEU A 48 -4.46 14.94 9.39
CA LEU A 48 -3.70 14.37 8.28
C LEU A 48 -3.38 12.89 8.53
N THR A 49 -2.95 12.54 9.74
CA THR A 49 -2.66 11.15 10.14
C THR A 49 -3.92 10.29 10.11
N LYS A 50 -5.06 10.80 10.57
CA LYS A 50 -6.36 10.11 10.48
C LYS A 50 -6.74 9.84 9.03
N ILE A 51 -6.66 10.83 8.15
CA ILE A 51 -6.96 10.65 6.72
C ILE A 51 -6.01 9.63 6.09
N LYS A 52 -4.70 9.78 6.33
CA LYS A 52 -3.67 8.86 5.83
C LYS A 52 -4.02 7.42 6.19
N SER A 53 -4.32 7.15 7.47
CA SER A 53 -4.64 5.81 7.96
C SER A 53 -5.83 5.17 7.23
N VAL A 54 -6.82 5.96 6.80
CA VAL A 54 -7.99 5.48 6.06
C VAL A 54 -7.61 5.18 4.60
N VAL A 55 -6.93 6.11 3.93
CA VAL A 55 -6.67 6.00 2.49
C VAL A 55 -5.59 4.98 2.14
N VAL A 56 -4.62 4.71 3.03
CA VAL A 56 -3.65 3.61 2.87
C VAL A 56 -4.04 2.35 3.63
N SER A 57 -5.30 2.23 4.05
CA SER A 57 -5.76 1.03 4.76
C SER A 57 -5.77 -0.18 3.84
N ARG A 58 -5.51 -1.37 4.41
CA ARG A 58 -5.62 -2.67 3.71
C ARG A 58 -6.94 -2.80 2.92
N ARG A 59 -8.05 -2.32 3.48
CA ARG A 59 -9.37 -2.35 2.83
C ARG A 59 -9.41 -1.49 1.56
N VAL A 60 -8.87 -0.27 1.61
CA VAL A 60 -8.84 0.64 0.45
C VAL A 60 -7.84 0.12 -0.59
N CYS A 61 -6.63 -0.28 -0.17
CA CYS A 61 -5.63 -0.86 -1.07
C CYS A 61 -6.16 -2.11 -1.78
N ALA A 62 -6.84 -3.02 -1.07
CA ALA A 62 -7.47 -4.20 -1.67
C ALA A 62 -8.62 -3.84 -2.64
N LYS A 63 -9.33 -2.73 -2.39
CA LYS A 63 -10.33 -2.23 -3.34
C LYS A 63 -9.62 -1.73 -4.60
N VAL A 64 -8.58 -0.90 -4.47
CA VAL A 64 -7.81 -0.36 -5.60
C VAL A 64 -7.16 -1.47 -6.40
N SER A 65 -6.56 -2.48 -5.76
CA SER A 65 -5.92 -3.60 -6.46
C SER A 65 -6.90 -4.37 -7.36
N ARG A 66 -8.13 -4.61 -6.90
CA ARG A 66 -9.20 -5.21 -7.71
C ARG A 66 -9.63 -4.33 -8.89
N HIS A 67 -9.68 -3.01 -8.71
CA HIS A 67 -10.00 -2.11 -9.83
C HIS A 67 -8.89 -2.08 -10.88
N LEU A 68 -7.64 -2.30 -10.45
CA LEU A 68 -6.48 -2.45 -11.32
C LEU A 68 -6.32 -3.89 -11.86
N ARG A 69 -7.23 -4.81 -11.50
CA ARG A 69 -7.20 -6.25 -11.86
C ARG A 69 -5.90 -6.96 -11.46
N LEU A 70 -5.25 -6.49 -10.40
CA LEU A 70 -4.00 -7.08 -9.90
C LEU A 70 -4.23 -8.42 -9.21
N ASP A 71 -5.45 -8.67 -8.72
CA ASP A 71 -5.89 -9.93 -8.14
C ASP A 71 -5.86 -11.09 -9.15
N GLU A 72 -6.06 -10.81 -10.44
CA GLU A 72 -5.95 -11.81 -11.51
C GLU A 72 -4.49 -12.19 -11.83
N CYS A 73 -3.52 -11.39 -11.35
CA CYS A 73 -2.10 -11.60 -11.59
C CYS A 73 -1.37 -12.24 -10.40
N LEU A 74 -2.06 -12.47 -9.28
CA LEU A 74 -1.46 -13.09 -8.09
C LEU A 74 -1.21 -14.59 -8.34
N ILE A 75 -0.01 -15.03 -7.98
CA ILE A 75 0.49 -16.40 -8.15
C ILE A 75 0.79 -17.00 -6.78
#